data_AF-A0A842NH98-F1
#
_entry.id   AF-A0A842NH98-F1
#
_cell.length_a   1.000
_cell.length_b   1.000
_cell.length_c   1.000
_cell.angle_alpha   90.00
_cell.angle_beta   90.00
_cell.angle_gamma   90.00
#
_symmetry.space_group_name_H-M   'P 1'
#
loop_
_entity.id
_entity.type
_entity.pdbx_description
1 polymer ?
#
loop_
_entity_poly.entity_id
_entity_poly.type
_entity_poly.pdbx_seq_one_letter_code
_entity_poly.pdbx_strand_id
1 'polypeptide(L)'
;MLLEVDKDLETKFPSLSALVMRLQGAKVRLEDPELEAFKEEVIERIKGRWALEQLREHPVFRAYRDFFWRVGVDPTKTRPASEALIRRVLRGRSLPRINTFVDAYNLAS
;
A
#
# COMPACT_ATOMS: atom_id res chain seq x y z
N MET A 1 -23.55 -2.01 4.57
CA MET A 1 -22.56 -2.46 5.57
C MET A 1 -22.07 -1.20 6.25
N LEU A 2 -22.37 -1.04 7.53
CA LEU A 2 -21.74 0.01 8.34
C LEU A 2 -20.48 -0.57 8.96
N LEU A 3 -19.39 0.17 8.89
CA LEU A 3 -18.21 -0.10 9.71
C LEU A 3 -18.31 0.81 10.92
N GLU A 4 -18.41 0.18 12.09
CA GLU A 4 -18.40 0.87 13.37
C GLU A 4 -17.02 0.66 13.99
N VAL A 5 -16.36 1.75 14.35
CA VAL A 5 -15.07 1.70 15.04
C VAL A 5 -15.35 1.42 16.51
N ASP A 6 -14.63 0.44 17.08
CA ASP A 6 -14.76 0.11 18.48
C ASP A 6 -14.41 1.33 19.37
N LYS A 7 -15.18 1.56 20.44
CA LYS A 7 -15.02 2.75 21.30
C LYS A 7 -13.65 2.86 21.95
N ASP A 8 -13.04 1.74 22.32
CA ASP A 8 -11.70 1.74 22.90
C ASP A 8 -10.67 2.14 21.83
N LEU A 9 -10.91 1.76 20.57
CA LEU A 9 -10.07 2.14 19.44
C LEU A 9 -10.24 3.62 19.09
N GLU A 10 -11.46 4.17 19.07
CA GLU A 10 -11.72 5.59 18.88
C GLU A 10 -11.03 6.43 19.98
N THR A 11 -11.12 6.00 21.23
CA THR A 11 -10.48 6.69 22.36
C THR A 11 -8.95 6.68 22.23
N LYS A 12 -8.37 5.54 21.83
CA LYS A 12 -6.91 5.42 21.64
C LYS A 12 -6.41 6.13 20.39
N PHE A 13 -7.24 6.23 19.34
CA PHE A 13 -6.89 6.79 18.04
C PHE A 13 -8.02 7.70 17.52
N PRO A 14 -8.21 8.89 18.09
CA PRO A 14 -9.35 9.76 17.77
C PRO A 14 -9.33 10.31 16.33
N SER A 15 -8.17 10.26 15.67
CA SER A 15 -8.01 10.62 14.26
C SER A 15 -8.14 9.43 13.30
N LEU A 16 -8.42 8.22 13.80
CA LEU A 16 -8.57 7.05 12.95
C LEU A 16 -9.88 7.17 12.18
N SER A 17 -9.78 7.16 10.85
CA SER A 17 -10.93 7.07 9.95
C SER A 17 -10.77 5.81 9.12
N ALA A 18 -11.81 4.98 9.08
CA ALA A 18 -11.83 3.76 8.30
C ALA A 18 -12.95 3.86 7.26
N LEU A 19 -12.61 3.53 6.01
CA LEU A 19 -13.54 3.52 4.90
C LEU A 19 -13.79 2.10 4.45
N VAL A 20 -15.04 1.80 4.11
CA VAL A 20 -15.41 0.52 3.51
C VAL A 20 -15.92 0.77 2.10
N MET A 21 -15.34 0.03 1.15
CA MET A 21 -15.80 -0.01 -0.22
C MET A 21 -16.31 -1.41 -0.54
N ARG A 22 -17.50 -1.49 -1.14
CA ARG A 22 -18.05 -2.75 -1.66
C ARG A 22 -17.95 -2.75 -3.17
N LEU A 23 -17.19 -3.69 -3.71
CA LEU A 23 -17.06 -3.93 -5.15
C LEU A 23 -17.88 -5.17 -5.52
N GLN A 24 -18.69 -5.07 -6.57
CA GLN A 24 -19.46 -6.19 -7.11
C GLN A 24 -19.26 -6.30 -8.62
N GLY A 25 -19.32 -7.51 -9.15
CA GLY A 25 -19.15 -7.77 -10.59
C GLY A 25 -17.70 -7.62 -11.08
N ALA A 26 -16.71 -7.52 -10.20
CA ALA A 26 -15.30 -7.51 -10.57
C ALA A 26 -14.94 -8.84 -11.25
N LYS A 27 -14.36 -8.77 -12.45
CA LYS A 27 -13.85 -9.93 -13.17
C LYS A 27 -12.38 -10.13 -12.80
N VAL A 28 -12.14 -11.06 -11.88
CA VAL A 28 -10.77 -11.42 -11.48
C VAL A 28 -10.21 -12.43 -12.47
N ARG A 29 -9.03 -12.12 -13.02
CA ARG A 29 -8.27 -12.96 -13.95
C ARG A 29 -6.86 -13.17 -13.41
N LEU A 30 -6.14 -14.16 -13.95
CA LEU A 30 -4.73 -14.36 -13.62
C LEU A 30 -3.86 -13.19 -14.11
N GLU A 31 -4.23 -12.61 -15.26
CA GLU A 31 -3.51 -11.53 -15.91
C GLU A 31 -4.46 -10.69 -16.75
N ASP A 32 -4.05 -9.46 -17.01
CA ASP A 32 -4.69 -8.56 -17.95
C ASP A 32 -3.61 -7.69 -18.62
N PRO A 33 -3.46 -7.71 -19.96
CA PRO A 33 -2.38 -7.00 -20.64
C PRO A 33 -2.36 -5.48 -20.38
N GLU A 34 -3.52 -4.85 -20.22
CA GLU A 34 -3.61 -3.41 -19.94
C GLU A 34 -3.12 -3.12 -18.52
N LEU A 35 -3.46 -3.97 -17.55
CA LEU A 35 -2.95 -3.85 -16.19
C LEU A 35 -1.43 -4.07 -16.13
N GLU A 36 -0.89 -5.05 -16.87
CA GLU A 36 0.56 -5.28 -16.92
C GLU A 36 1.30 -4.10 -17.57
N ALA A 37 0.77 -3.52 -18.64
CA ALA A 37 1.31 -2.30 -19.22
C ALA A 37 1.28 -1.13 -18.22
N PHE A 38 0.16 -0.95 -17.51
CA PHE A 38 0.03 0.09 -16.50
C PHE A 38 0.98 -0.11 -15.30
N LYS A 39 1.28 -1.36 -14.92
CA LYS A 39 2.28 -1.67 -13.90
C LYS A 39 3.66 -1.15 -14.30
N GLU A 40 4.06 -1.34 -15.55
CA GLU A 40 5.34 -0.84 -16.08
C GLU A 40 5.39 0.69 -16.08
N GLU A 41 4.31 1.38 -16.49
CA GLU A 41 4.22 2.84 -16.41
C GLU A 41 4.39 3.36 -14.98
N VAL A 42 3.73 2.73 -14.01
CA VAL A 42 3.84 3.10 -12.60
C VAL A 42 5.26 2.82 -12.06
N ILE A 43 5.88 1.72 -12.47
CA ILE A 43 7.26 1.36 -12.11
C ILE A 43 8.22 2.44 -12.59
N GLU A 44 8.13 2.86 -13.85
CA GLU A 44 9.02 3.90 -14.40
C GLU A 44 8.78 5.26 -13.74
N ARG A 45 7.51 5.60 -13.46
CA ARG A 45 7.19 6.82 -12.70
C ARG A 45 7.78 6.81 -11.29
N ILE A 46 7.77 5.67 -10.60
CA ILE A 46 8.36 5.52 -9.27
C ILE A 46 9.88 5.71 -9.34
N LYS A 47 10.55 5.03 -10.27
CA LYS A 47 12.01 5.11 -10.45
C LYS A 47 12.47 6.53 -10.81
N GLY A 48 11.69 7.25 -11.62
CA GLY A 48 12.01 8.63 -12.00
C GLY A 48 11.77 9.66 -10.89
N ARG A 49 10.95 9.34 -9.87
CA ARG A 49 10.54 10.28 -8.82
C ARG A 49 11.28 10.10 -7.50
N TRP A 50 11.69 8.88 -7.15
CA TRP A 50 12.15 8.56 -5.80
C TRP A 50 13.48 7.81 -5.81
N ALA A 51 14.35 8.15 -4.85
CA ALA A 51 15.49 7.33 -4.45
C ALA A 51 15.22 6.58 -3.14
N LEU A 52 15.89 5.45 -2.92
CA LEU A 52 15.63 4.56 -1.78
C LEU A 52 15.87 5.26 -0.43
N GLU A 53 16.85 6.16 -0.40
CA GLU A 53 17.30 6.94 0.75
C GLU A 53 16.24 7.97 1.16
N GLN A 54 15.53 8.54 0.19
CA GLN A 54 14.50 9.57 0.42
C GLN A 54 13.26 8.99 1.10
N LEU A 55 12.96 7.71 0.90
CA LEU A 55 11.76 7.07 1.45
C LEU A 55 11.74 7.06 2.98
N ARG A 56 12.90 6.97 3.63
CA ARG A 56 12.99 6.89 5.10
C ARG A 56 12.47 8.14 5.79
N GLU A 57 12.76 9.31 5.19
CA GLU A 57 12.46 10.61 5.76
C GLU A 57 11.19 11.24 5.16
N HIS A 58 10.60 10.61 4.14
CA HIS A 58 9.37 11.11 3.55
C HIS A 58 8.22 11.13 4.59
N PRO A 59 7.51 12.25 4.78
CA PRO A 59 6.53 12.43 5.85
C PRO A 59 5.44 11.36 5.87
N VAL A 60 4.95 10.91 4.71
CA VAL A 60 3.89 9.88 4.61
C VAL A 60 4.38 8.52 5.11
N PHE A 61 5.59 8.10 4.72
CA PHE A 61 6.14 6.82 5.17
C PHE A 61 6.48 6.87 6.66
N ARG A 62 7.02 8.00 7.13
CA ARG A 62 7.29 8.19 8.56
C ARG A 62 6.01 8.13 9.40
N ALA A 63 4.97 8.87 9.02
CA ALA A 63 3.67 8.83 9.70
C ALA A 63 3.10 7.41 9.79
N TYR A 64 3.23 6.61 8.72
CA TYR A 64 2.67 5.26 8.73
C TYR A 64 3.47 4.27 9.57
N ARG A 65 4.80 4.42 9.58
CA ARG A 65 5.66 3.66 10.48
C ARG A 65 5.44 4.04 11.94
N ASP A 66 5.31 5.33 12.25
CA ASP A 66 4.99 5.86 13.58
C ASP A 66 3.68 5.29 14.11
N PHE A 67 2.68 5.17 13.24
CA PHE A 67 1.45 4.46 13.55
C PHE A 67 1.69 2.98 13.90
N PHE A 68 2.50 2.25 13.12
CA PHE A 68 2.85 0.85 13.42
C PHE A 68 3.52 0.70 14.79
N TRP A 69 4.52 1.53 15.10
CA TRP A 69 5.15 1.52 16.43
C TRP A 69 4.15 1.80 17.54
N ARG A 70 3.24 2.76 17.34
CA ARG A 70 2.21 3.12 18.32
C ARG A 70 1.23 1.97 18.61
N VAL A 71 0.98 1.09 17.65
CA VAL A 71 0.16 -0.13 17.84
C VAL A 71 0.99 -1.36 18.24
N GLY A 72 2.29 -1.20 18.54
CA GLY A 72 3.16 -2.28 18.99
C GLY A 72 3.73 -3.16 17.86
N VAL A 73 3.60 -2.73 16.60
CA VAL A 73 4.17 -3.41 15.44
C VAL A 73 5.49 -2.74 15.06
N ASP A 74 6.58 -3.51 15.03
CA ASP A 74 7.87 -3.01 14.52
C ASP A 74 7.83 -2.95 12.98
N PRO A 75 7.76 -1.76 12.36
CA PRO A 75 7.66 -1.61 10.92
C PRO A 75 8.96 -1.95 10.18
N THR A 76 10.07 -2.17 10.91
CA THR A 76 11.31 -2.67 10.30
C THR A 76 11.25 -4.18 10.05
N LYS A 77 10.49 -4.91 10.89
CA LYS A 77 10.19 -6.35 10.77
C LYS A 77 8.94 -6.60 9.92
N THR A 78 7.88 -5.84 10.17
CA THR A 78 6.60 -5.92 9.44
C THR A 78 6.34 -4.60 8.73
N ARG A 79 6.93 -4.44 7.54
CA ARG A 79 6.85 -3.18 6.79
C ARG A 79 5.44 -2.96 6.22
N PRO A 80 4.92 -1.72 6.24
CA PRO A 80 3.70 -1.37 5.50
C PRO A 80 3.78 -1.78 4.03
N ALA A 81 2.68 -2.30 3.47
CA ALA A 81 2.67 -2.87 2.12
C ALA A 81 3.11 -1.87 1.04
N SER A 82 2.58 -0.64 1.07
CA SER A 82 2.94 0.42 0.11
C SER A 82 4.43 0.76 0.14
N GLU A 83 5.03 0.84 1.34
CA GLU A 83 6.48 1.04 1.48
C GLU A 83 7.29 -0.20 1.01
N ALA A 84 6.80 -1.41 1.24
CA ALA A 84 7.46 -2.62 0.75
C ALA A 84 7.45 -2.69 -0.79
N LEU A 85 6.34 -2.32 -1.42
CA LEU A 85 6.18 -2.30 -2.88
C LEU A 85 7.08 -1.25 -3.54
N ILE A 86 7.06 0.00 -3.06
CA ILE A 86 7.91 1.04 -3.65
C ILE A 86 9.41 0.71 -3.51
N ARG A 87 9.84 0.18 -2.35
CA ARG A 87 11.23 -0.26 -2.15
C ARG A 87 11.60 -1.43 -3.06
N ARG A 88 10.65 -2.31 -3.37
CA ARG A 88 10.85 -3.43 -4.30
C ARG A 88 11.15 -2.89 -5.71
N VAL A 89 10.36 -1.94 -6.18
CA VAL A 89 10.56 -1.24 -7.46
C VAL A 89 11.92 -0.53 -7.51
N LEU A 90 12.25 0.26 -6.48
CA LEU A 90 13.52 1.00 -6.42
C LEU A 90 14.76 0.09 -6.30
N ARG A 91 14.58 -1.19 -5.93
CA ARG A 91 15.63 -2.21 -5.94
C ARG A 91 15.72 -2.98 -7.27
N GLY A 92 15.04 -2.50 -8.31
CA GLY A 92 15.03 -3.13 -9.64
C GLY A 92 14.26 -4.44 -9.70
N ARG A 93 13.36 -4.71 -8.73
CA ARG A 93 12.52 -5.91 -8.73
C ARG A 93 11.13 -5.57 -9.27
N SER A 94 10.57 -6.46 -10.08
CA SER A 94 9.18 -6.35 -10.57
C SER A 94 8.17 -6.37 -9.43
N LEU A 95 7.01 -5.72 -9.62
CA LEU A 95 5.88 -5.87 -8.69
C LEU A 95 5.39 -7.33 -8.67
N PRO A 96 4.76 -7.79 -7.57
CA PRO A 96 4.11 -9.09 -7.54
C PRO A 96 3.11 -9.25 -8.68
N ARG A 97 2.89 -10.51 -9.11
CA ARG A 97 1.84 -10.88 -10.04
C ARG A 97 1.02 -12.00 -9.41
N ILE A 98 -0.17 -11.67 -8.93
CA ILE A 98 -1.03 -12.59 -8.18
C ILE A 98 -2.33 -12.83 -8.95
N ASN A 99 -3.11 -11.78 -9.18
CA ASN A 99 -4.29 -11.74 -10.03
C ASN A 99 -4.66 -10.27 -10.27
N THR A 100 -5.53 -10.01 -11.23
CA THR A 100 -5.88 -8.62 -11.63
C THR A 100 -6.40 -7.76 -10.49
N PHE A 101 -7.10 -8.35 -9.50
CA PHE A 101 -7.65 -7.59 -8.38
C PHE A 101 -6.57 -7.20 -7.36
N VAL A 102 -5.75 -8.17 -6.95
CA VAL A 102 -4.66 -7.94 -5.99
C VAL A 102 -3.61 -7.00 -6.58
N ASP A 103 -3.29 -7.17 -7.86
CA ASP A 103 -2.32 -6.34 -8.55
C ASP A 103 -2.82 -4.90 -8.69
N ALA A 104 -4.08 -4.69 -9.07
CA ALA A 104 -4.68 -3.35 -9.10
C ALA A 104 -4.74 -2.70 -7.72
N TYR A 105 -5.07 -3.46 -6.68
CA TYR A 105 -5.05 -2.97 -5.30
C TYR A 105 -3.64 -2.53 -4.85
N ASN A 106 -2.61 -3.32 -5.18
CA ASN A 106 -1.22 -2.98 -4.89
C ASN A 106 -0.74 -1.73 -5.64
N LEU A 107 -1.28 -1.45 -6.83
CA LEU A 107 -0.97 -0.21 -7.56
C LEU A 107 -1.63 1.03 -6.95
N ALA A 108 -2.78 0.85 -6.31
CA ALA A 108 -3.52 1.94 -5.67
C ALA A 108 -3.03 2.29 -4.26
N SER A 109 -2.21 1.42 -3.64
CA SER A 109 -1.75 1.53 -2.24
C SER A 109 -0.63 2.53 -2.00
#